data_AF-N9PE21-F1
#
_entry.id   AF-N9PE21-F1
#
_cell.length_a   1.000
_cell.length_b   1.000
_cell.length_c   1.000
_cell.angle_alpha   90.00
_cell.angle_beta   90.00
_cell.angle_gamma   90.00
#
_symmetry.space_group_name_H-M   'P 1'
#
loop_
_entity.id
_entity.type
_entity.pdbx_description
1 polymer ?
#
loop_
_entity_poly.entity_id
_entity_poly.type
_entity_poly.pdbx_seq_one_letter_code
_entity_poly.pdbx_strand_id
1 'polypeptide(L)'
;MKIEFIKHDYENELDTVLYGLNVDQYQYDQEKIIFHNCLNPQIITEMDALKLFTRTKKDYLFGLYLSCHQKNLHEKMSDQIYFCFDFAYQNNDLVIFYSFDGEEDAELELNEFFKRKELIYKYLKGECGQKYWFALSDFDKKCWLDVSYLRAQLVQKDDRIVKEIILDGAYIESELDLYCYIGEEVCGVLGYMGCNSMALRDCLTDEIRPIQYPLRIVWKNFEYSKQKFNQDDIQYFIDLLSQNADLQIC
;
A
#
# COMPACT_ATOMS: atom_id res chain seq x y z
N MET A 1 3.88 3.48 -15.68
CA MET A 1 4.73 2.80 -14.65
C MET A 1 6.17 3.06 -15.03
N LYS A 2 7.08 3.12 -14.06
CA LYS A 2 8.50 3.27 -14.32
C LYS A 2 9.23 2.02 -13.83
N ILE A 3 10.18 1.55 -14.64
CA ILE A 3 11.08 0.44 -14.34
C ILE A 3 12.47 1.03 -14.20
N GLU A 4 13.16 0.78 -13.10
CA GLU A 4 14.52 1.23 -12.88
C GLU A 4 15.44 0.05 -12.57
N PHE A 5 16.45 -0.13 -13.42
CA PHE A 5 17.52 -1.11 -13.22
C PHE A 5 18.51 -0.54 -12.25
N ILE A 6 18.69 -1.22 -11.12
CA ILE A 6 19.50 -0.74 -10.02
C ILE A 6 20.63 -1.71 -9.75
N LYS A 7 21.80 -1.15 -9.45
CA LYS A 7 22.90 -1.88 -8.85
C LYS A 7 23.02 -1.48 -7.37
N HIS A 8 22.93 -2.47 -6.51
CA HIS A 8 23.14 -2.31 -5.08
C HIS A 8 24.62 -2.49 -4.72
N ASP A 9 25.12 -1.60 -3.87
CA ASP A 9 26.43 -1.68 -3.25
C ASP A 9 26.25 -1.99 -1.75
N TYR A 10 26.40 -3.27 -1.38
CA TYR A 10 26.25 -3.71 0.00
C TYR A 10 27.28 -3.12 0.96
N GLU A 11 28.48 -2.75 0.49
CA GLU A 11 29.51 -2.20 1.37
C GLU A 11 29.15 -0.79 1.84
N ASN A 12 28.47 -0.03 0.99
CA ASN A 12 28.11 1.36 1.24
C ASN A 12 26.61 1.58 1.48
N GLU A 13 25.79 0.52 1.38
CA GLU A 13 24.31 0.56 1.42
C GLU A 13 23.73 1.57 0.41
N LEU A 14 24.27 1.57 -0.81
CA LEU A 14 23.90 2.53 -1.86
C LEU A 14 23.26 1.85 -3.07
N ASP A 15 22.10 2.36 -3.47
CA ASP A 15 21.43 2.00 -4.71
C ASP A 15 21.79 2.99 -5.83
N THR A 16 22.35 2.47 -6.93
CA THR A 16 22.63 3.26 -8.13
C THR A 16 21.69 2.88 -9.27
N VAL A 17 20.87 3.83 -9.71
CA VAL A 17 20.05 3.67 -10.94
C VAL A 17 20.97 3.67 -12.15
N LEU A 18 20.95 2.57 -12.89
CA LEU A 18 21.74 2.39 -14.12
C LEU A 18 20.95 2.73 -15.37
N TYR A 19 19.66 2.42 -15.37
CA TYR A 19 18.78 2.69 -16.50
C TYR A 19 17.32 2.77 -16.06
N GLY A 20 16.52 3.59 -16.76
CA GLY A 20 15.11 3.81 -16.43
C GLY A 20 14.22 3.77 -17.66
N LEU A 21 13.10 3.08 -17.58
CA LEU A 21 12.10 2.93 -18.63
C LEU A 21 10.73 3.38 -18.14
N ASN A 22 10.00 4.14 -18.96
CA ASN A 22 8.58 4.37 -18.75
C ASN A 22 7.78 3.38 -19.58
N VAL A 23 6.81 2.73 -18.95
CA VAL A 23 5.96 1.73 -19.60
C VAL A 23 4.50 2.01 -19.31
N ASP A 24 3.70 1.96 -20.38
CA ASP A 24 2.25 2.18 -20.35
C ASP A 24 1.46 0.86 -20.39
N GLN A 25 1.98 -0.15 -21.09
CA GLN A 25 1.30 -1.43 -21.30
C GLN A 25 2.08 -2.57 -20.65
N TYR A 26 1.40 -3.35 -19.81
CA TYR A 26 1.97 -4.51 -19.17
C TYR A 26 0.91 -5.56 -18.88
N GLN A 27 1.36 -6.80 -18.73
CA GLN A 27 0.61 -7.93 -18.22
C GLN A 27 1.40 -8.57 -17.07
N TYR A 28 0.70 -9.09 -16.06
CA TYR A 28 1.30 -9.77 -14.92
C TYR A 28 0.45 -11.00 -14.57
N ASP A 29 1.12 -12.10 -14.22
CA ASP A 29 0.53 -13.33 -13.71
C ASP A 29 1.37 -13.89 -12.56
N GLN A 30 1.29 -15.17 -12.23
CA GLN A 30 2.07 -15.76 -11.12
C GLN A 30 3.50 -16.14 -11.52
N GLU A 31 3.88 -16.06 -12.80
CA GLU A 31 5.20 -16.50 -13.29
C GLU A 31 6.05 -15.35 -13.82
N LYS A 32 5.42 -14.31 -14.35
CA LYS A 32 6.13 -13.21 -15.03
C LYS A 32 5.36 -11.90 -15.06
N ILE A 33 6.11 -10.83 -15.27
CA ILE A 33 5.60 -9.54 -15.75
C ILE A 33 6.08 -9.35 -17.18
N ILE A 34 5.18 -9.01 -18.10
CA ILE A 34 5.50 -8.63 -19.47
C ILE A 34 5.21 -7.15 -19.63
N PHE A 35 6.22 -6.37 -20.02
CA PHE A 35 6.09 -4.97 -20.40
C PHE A 35 6.12 -4.90 -21.92
N HIS A 36 4.99 -4.50 -22.51
CA HIS A 36 4.80 -4.58 -23.95
C HIS A 36 5.36 -3.36 -24.68
N ASN A 37 6.01 -3.61 -25.81
CA ASN A 37 6.53 -2.60 -26.74
C ASN A 37 7.36 -1.49 -26.07
N CYS A 38 8.08 -1.83 -24.99
CA CYS A 38 8.84 -0.85 -24.20
C CYS A 38 10.29 -0.71 -24.66
N LEU A 39 10.77 -1.59 -25.54
CA LEU A 39 12.13 -1.58 -26.07
C LEU A 39 12.12 -1.15 -27.53
N ASN A 40 12.95 -0.17 -27.88
CA ASN A 40 13.20 0.23 -29.26
C ASN A 40 14.70 0.06 -29.60
N PRO A 41 15.12 0.17 -30.88
CA PRO A 41 16.52 -0.08 -31.26
C PRO A 41 17.54 0.78 -30.52
N GLN A 42 17.19 2.03 -30.19
CA GLN A 42 18.06 2.91 -29.41
C GLN A 42 18.20 2.40 -27.97
N ILE A 43 17.09 2.09 -27.31
CA ILE A 43 17.07 1.54 -25.94
C ILE A 43 17.88 0.25 -25.88
N ILE A 44 17.70 -0.65 -26.86
CA ILE A 44 18.44 -1.91 -26.90
C ILE A 44 19.95 -1.63 -26.97
N THR A 45 20.38 -0.72 -27.85
CA THR A 45 21.79 -0.35 -27.98
C THR A 45 22.37 0.21 -26.68
N GLU A 46 21.62 1.07 -25.98
CA GLU A 46 22.03 1.65 -24.70
C GLU A 46 22.15 0.57 -23.60
N MET A 47 21.15 -0.29 -23.48
CA MET A 47 21.12 -1.37 -22.49
C MET A 47 22.22 -2.44 -22.76
N ASP A 48 22.53 -2.72 -24.03
CA ASP A 48 23.67 -3.57 -24.45
C ASP A 48 25.01 -2.96 -24.03
N ALA A 49 25.22 -1.66 -24.28
CA ALA A 49 26.43 -0.96 -23.88
C ALA A 49 26.65 -0.98 -22.35
N LEU A 50 25.56 -0.97 -21.58
CA LEU A 50 25.54 -1.11 -20.13
C LEU A 50 25.66 -2.56 -19.64
N LYS A 51 25.72 -3.54 -20.55
CA LYS A 51 25.77 -4.98 -20.26
C LYS A 51 24.60 -5.43 -19.36
N LEU A 52 23.41 -4.88 -19.60
CA LEU A 52 22.19 -5.30 -18.89
C LEU A 52 21.70 -6.65 -19.44
N PHE A 53 21.66 -6.81 -20.76
CA PHE A 53 21.13 -8.03 -21.41
C PHE A 53 22.01 -9.27 -21.26
N THR A 54 23.28 -9.12 -20.88
CA THR A 54 24.17 -10.27 -20.65
C THR A 54 23.93 -10.97 -19.31
N ARG A 55 23.04 -10.43 -18.46
CA ARG A 55 22.77 -10.92 -17.10
C ARG A 55 21.49 -11.74 -17.12
N THR A 56 21.61 -13.01 -17.43
CA THR A 56 20.46 -13.95 -17.53
C THR A 56 20.33 -14.86 -16.31
N LYS A 57 20.90 -14.45 -15.17
CA LYS A 57 20.82 -15.17 -13.89
C LYS A 57 20.72 -14.16 -12.75
N LYS A 58 19.92 -14.51 -11.72
CA LYS A 58 19.78 -13.78 -10.46
C LYS A 58 21.15 -13.35 -9.92
N ASP A 59 21.36 -12.03 -9.87
CA ASP A 59 22.53 -11.37 -9.31
C ASP A 59 22.04 -10.48 -8.18
N TYR A 60 22.36 -10.82 -6.92
CA TYR A 60 21.86 -10.09 -5.76
C TYR A 60 22.37 -8.64 -5.66
N LEU A 61 23.41 -8.28 -6.41
CA LEU A 61 23.87 -6.90 -6.56
C LEU A 61 23.01 -6.10 -7.54
N PHE A 62 22.01 -6.73 -8.15
CA PHE A 62 21.22 -6.16 -9.23
C PHE A 62 19.73 -6.42 -9.02
N GLY A 63 18.93 -5.38 -9.11
CA GLY A 63 17.49 -5.50 -8.94
C GLY A 63 16.73 -4.50 -9.78
N LEU A 64 15.41 -4.60 -9.72
CA LEU A 64 14.49 -3.67 -10.34
C LEU A 64 13.70 -2.95 -9.27
N TYR A 65 13.62 -1.62 -9.41
CA TYR A 65 12.54 -0.86 -8.82
C TYR A 65 11.41 -0.72 -9.83
N LEU A 66 10.23 -1.20 -9.45
CA LEU A 66 8.99 -0.79 -10.09
C LEU A 66 8.41 0.36 -9.28
N SER A 67 8.13 1.47 -9.94
CA SER A 67 7.45 2.60 -9.30
C SER A 67 6.21 3.01 -10.08
N CYS A 68 5.16 3.32 -9.33
CA CYS A 68 3.96 3.93 -9.85
C CYS A 68 3.83 5.33 -9.28
N HIS A 69 3.65 6.30 -10.16
CA HIS A 69 3.40 7.68 -9.79
C HIS A 69 2.09 8.10 -10.42
N GLN A 70 1.12 8.44 -9.59
CA GLN A 70 -0.19 8.85 -10.03
C GLN A 70 -0.53 10.20 -9.40
N LYS A 71 -1.32 11.00 -10.11
CA LYS A 71 -1.74 12.32 -9.64
C LYS A 71 -3.12 12.67 -10.16
N ASN A 72 -3.85 13.45 -9.38
CA ASN A 72 -4.99 14.22 -9.86
C ASN A 72 -4.70 15.73 -9.66
N LEU A 73 -5.74 16.56 -9.64
CA LEU A 73 -5.59 18.01 -9.45
C LEU A 73 -5.17 18.41 -8.02
N HIS A 74 -5.38 17.53 -7.04
CA HIS A 74 -5.25 17.83 -5.62
C HIS A 74 -4.10 17.07 -4.95
N GLU A 75 -3.82 15.86 -5.41
CA GLU A 75 -2.93 14.92 -4.74
C GLU A 75 -2.02 14.21 -5.75
N LYS A 76 -0.79 13.91 -5.29
CA LYS A 76 0.17 13.07 -5.99
C LYS A 76 0.56 11.94 -5.04
N MET A 77 0.37 10.72 -5.50
CA MET A 77 0.70 9.52 -4.74
C MET A 77 1.71 8.68 -5.51
N SER A 78 2.58 8.00 -4.78
CA SER A 78 3.53 7.07 -5.35
C SER A 78 3.70 5.86 -4.47
N ASP A 79 3.91 4.72 -5.13
CA ASP A 79 4.27 3.46 -4.50
C ASP A 79 5.42 2.83 -5.30
N GLN A 80 6.22 2.01 -4.64
CA GLN A 80 7.38 1.37 -5.24
C GLN A 80 7.66 0.01 -4.61
N ILE A 81 8.25 -0.89 -5.38
CA ILE A 81 8.74 -2.18 -4.91
C ILE A 81 10.10 -2.47 -5.55
N TYR A 82 11.01 -3.04 -4.75
CA TYR A 82 12.31 -3.52 -5.22
C TYR A 82 12.33 -5.04 -5.16
N PHE A 83 12.84 -5.69 -6.20
CA PHE A 83 13.10 -7.13 -6.17
C PHE A 83 14.21 -7.55 -7.13
N CYS A 84 14.87 -8.66 -6.81
CA CYS A 84 15.82 -9.34 -7.68
C CYS A 84 15.07 -10.21 -8.69
N PHE A 85 15.58 -10.35 -9.91
CA PHE A 85 14.81 -10.93 -11.02
C PHE A 85 15.72 -11.52 -12.10
N ASP A 86 15.15 -12.41 -12.90
CA ASP A 86 15.64 -12.78 -14.22
C ASP A 86 14.81 -12.04 -15.28
N PHE A 87 15.37 -11.79 -16.45
CA PHE A 87 14.60 -11.22 -17.54
C PHE A 87 15.06 -11.71 -18.89
N ALA A 88 14.13 -11.67 -19.84
CA ALA A 88 14.40 -11.77 -21.26
C ALA A 88 13.78 -10.57 -21.97
N TYR A 89 14.14 -10.42 -23.24
CA TYR A 89 13.45 -9.52 -24.12
C TYR A 89 13.16 -10.23 -25.43
N GLN A 90 11.98 -9.99 -25.98
CA GLN A 90 11.53 -10.60 -27.23
C GLN A 90 10.53 -9.67 -27.91
N ASN A 91 10.66 -9.45 -29.22
CA ASN A 91 9.70 -8.67 -30.00
C ASN A 91 9.39 -7.27 -29.42
N ASN A 92 10.41 -6.55 -28.95
CA ASN A 92 10.29 -5.23 -28.26
C ASN A 92 9.66 -5.27 -26.86
N ASP A 93 9.30 -6.43 -26.35
CA ASP A 93 8.81 -6.62 -24.98
C ASP A 93 9.96 -6.92 -24.03
N LEU A 94 9.82 -6.44 -22.80
CA LEU A 94 10.65 -6.86 -21.66
C LEU A 94 9.85 -7.86 -20.83
N VAL A 95 10.37 -9.06 -20.65
CA VAL A 95 9.75 -10.13 -19.85
C VAL A 95 10.58 -10.32 -18.60
N ILE A 96 10.02 -9.98 -17.44
CA ILE A 96 10.62 -10.27 -16.15
C ILE A 96 10.11 -11.63 -15.68
N PHE A 97 11.03 -12.55 -15.47
CA PHE A 97 10.79 -13.80 -14.77
C PHE A 97 11.24 -13.62 -13.32
N TYR A 98 10.42 -14.06 -12.39
CA TYR A 98 10.83 -14.16 -10.99
C TYR A 98 10.70 -15.62 -10.60
N SER A 99 11.84 -16.25 -10.30
CA SER A 99 11.80 -17.54 -9.61
C SER A 99 11.56 -17.25 -8.13
N PHE A 100 10.39 -17.63 -7.65
CA PHE A 100 10.15 -17.83 -6.22
C PHE A 100 10.96 -19.05 -5.77
N ASP A 101 12.28 -18.92 -5.75
CA ASP A 101 13.16 -19.94 -5.17
C ASP A 101 12.97 -19.92 -3.64
N GLY A 102 11.78 -20.36 -3.19
CA GLY A 102 11.45 -20.63 -1.79
C GLY A 102 10.98 -19.46 -0.92
N GLU A 103 10.79 -18.26 -1.47
CA GLU A 103 10.32 -17.09 -0.69
C GLU A 103 8.87 -16.76 -1.07
N GLU A 104 7.91 -17.37 -0.38
CA GLU A 104 6.45 -17.06 -0.49
C GLU A 104 6.17 -15.55 -0.33
N ASP A 105 7.04 -14.83 0.39
CA ASP A 105 6.91 -13.41 0.68
C ASP A 105 7.00 -12.54 -0.60
N ALA A 106 7.81 -12.91 -1.59
CA ALA A 106 8.00 -12.07 -2.78
C ALA A 106 6.78 -12.06 -3.73
N GLU A 107 6.01 -13.16 -3.83
CA GLU A 107 4.78 -13.21 -4.62
C GLU A 107 3.74 -12.28 -4.01
N LEU A 108 3.61 -12.37 -2.69
CA LEU A 108 2.69 -11.56 -1.91
C LEU A 108 3.01 -10.07 -2.09
N GLU A 109 4.26 -9.66 -1.90
CA GLU A 109 4.68 -8.26 -2.05
C GLU A 109 4.36 -7.68 -3.43
N LEU A 110 4.56 -8.46 -4.50
CA LEU A 110 4.29 -8.03 -5.87
C LEU A 110 2.78 -7.91 -6.15
N ASN A 111 2.00 -8.86 -5.67
CA ASN A 111 0.54 -8.81 -5.71
C ASN A 111 0.02 -7.57 -4.96
N GLU A 112 0.55 -7.32 -3.77
CA GLU A 112 0.20 -6.13 -2.98
C GLU A 112 0.55 -4.85 -3.72
N PHE A 113 1.75 -4.75 -4.32
CA PHE A 113 2.14 -3.58 -5.11
C PHE A 113 1.16 -3.29 -6.25
N PHE A 114 0.81 -4.29 -7.06
CA PHE A 114 -0.16 -4.09 -8.15
C PHE A 114 -1.54 -3.72 -7.63
N LYS A 115 -1.95 -4.29 -6.50
CA LYS A 115 -3.22 -3.96 -5.87
C LYS A 115 -3.25 -2.55 -5.31
N ARG A 116 -2.21 -2.12 -4.58
CA ARG A 116 -2.05 -0.75 -4.08
C ARG A 116 -2.07 0.25 -5.22
N LYS A 117 -1.38 -0.03 -6.33
CA LYS A 117 -1.43 0.78 -7.56
C LYS A 117 -2.86 0.91 -8.12
N GLU A 118 -3.64 -0.16 -8.15
CA GLU A 118 -5.05 -0.14 -8.57
C GLU A 118 -5.90 0.75 -7.65
N LEU A 119 -5.74 0.59 -6.32
CA LEU A 119 -6.48 1.36 -5.33
C LEU A 119 -6.14 2.86 -5.39
N ILE A 120 -4.86 3.21 -5.52
CA ILE A 120 -4.42 4.61 -5.72
C ILE A 120 -5.12 5.20 -6.95
N TYR A 121 -5.23 4.45 -8.04
CA TYR A 121 -5.86 4.92 -9.27
C TYR A 121 -7.34 5.19 -9.12
N LYS A 122 -8.06 4.24 -8.52
CA LYS A 122 -9.49 4.39 -8.23
C LYS A 122 -9.74 5.58 -7.31
N TYR A 123 -8.96 5.71 -6.24
CA TYR A 123 -9.06 6.82 -5.30
C TYR A 123 -8.84 8.17 -6.00
N LEU A 124 -7.75 8.34 -6.74
CA LEU A 124 -7.43 9.60 -7.41
C LEU A 124 -8.44 10.01 -8.48
N LYS A 125 -9.16 9.04 -9.05
CA LYS A 125 -10.28 9.28 -9.98
C LYS A 125 -11.62 9.57 -9.30
N GLY A 126 -11.70 9.48 -7.97
CA GLY A 126 -12.95 9.64 -7.22
C GLY A 126 -13.90 8.43 -7.37
N GLU A 127 -13.37 7.25 -7.70
CA GLU A 127 -14.15 6.01 -7.83
C GLU A 127 -14.34 5.30 -6.48
N CYS A 128 -13.68 5.79 -5.41
CA CYS A 128 -13.82 5.27 -4.04
C CYS A 128 -14.68 6.23 -3.20
N GLY A 129 -15.91 5.81 -2.86
CA GLY A 129 -16.80 6.53 -1.95
C GLY A 129 -16.52 6.23 -0.48
N GLN A 130 -17.36 6.79 0.41
CA GLN A 130 -17.37 6.42 1.83
C GLN A 130 -17.61 4.92 1.99
N LYS A 131 -16.88 4.30 2.91
CA LYS A 131 -16.95 2.86 3.23
C LYS A 131 -16.66 1.95 2.04
N TYR A 132 -15.95 2.45 1.03
CA TYR A 132 -15.49 1.63 -0.10
C TYR A 132 -14.70 0.40 0.39
N TRP A 133 -13.93 0.55 1.46
CA TRP A 133 -13.17 -0.50 2.12
C TRP A 133 -14.03 -1.67 2.63
N PHE A 134 -15.32 -1.47 2.92
CA PHE A 134 -16.17 -2.50 3.51
C PHE A 134 -16.43 -3.66 2.55
N ALA A 135 -16.50 -3.37 1.24
CA ALA A 135 -16.70 -4.39 0.20
C ALA A 135 -15.39 -5.08 -0.24
N LEU A 136 -14.24 -4.67 0.33
CA LEU A 136 -12.94 -5.23 -0.02
C LEU A 136 -12.72 -6.58 0.67
N SER A 137 -11.91 -7.43 0.05
CA SER A 137 -11.34 -8.61 0.71
C SER A 137 -10.36 -8.19 1.81
N ASP A 138 -9.99 -9.09 2.72
CA ASP A 138 -9.00 -8.77 3.75
C ASP A 138 -7.62 -8.42 3.15
N PHE A 139 -7.23 -9.08 2.07
CA PHE A 139 -6.03 -8.74 1.31
C PHE A 139 -6.11 -7.31 0.75
N ASP A 140 -7.25 -6.96 0.14
CA ASP A 140 -7.49 -5.64 -0.42
C ASP A 140 -7.56 -4.55 0.68
N LYS A 141 -8.08 -4.87 1.88
CA LYS A 141 -8.10 -3.96 3.04
C LYS A 141 -6.71 -3.70 3.59
N LYS A 142 -5.83 -4.71 3.64
CA LYS A 142 -4.41 -4.49 3.98
C LYS A 142 -3.75 -3.51 3.01
N CYS A 143 -3.93 -3.75 1.71
CA CYS A 143 -3.45 -2.83 0.66
C CYS A 143 -4.06 -1.42 0.81
N TRP A 144 -5.34 -1.32 1.18
CA TRP A 144 -6.01 -0.05 1.43
C TRP A 144 -5.38 0.71 2.60
N LEU A 145 -5.06 0.02 3.69
CA LEU A 145 -4.40 0.61 4.86
C LEU A 145 -2.97 1.05 4.55
N ASP A 146 -2.21 0.27 3.78
CA ASP A 146 -0.88 0.67 3.31
C ASP A 146 -0.93 1.95 2.47
N VAL A 147 -1.88 2.01 1.53
CA VAL A 147 -2.06 3.21 0.70
C VAL A 147 -2.51 4.40 1.56
N SER A 148 -3.35 4.16 2.57
CA SER A 148 -3.77 5.18 3.53
C SER A 148 -2.57 5.71 4.34
N TYR A 149 -1.66 4.82 4.76
CA TYR A 149 -0.41 5.21 5.41
C TYR A 149 0.48 6.05 4.49
N LEU A 150 0.72 5.60 3.25
CA LEU A 150 1.48 6.36 2.25
C LEU A 150 0.89 7.75 2.04
N ARG A 151 -0.45 7.86 1.96
CA ARG A 151 -1.15 9.13 1.83
C ARG A 151 -0.93 10.03 3.06
N ALA A 152 -1.00 9.47 4.27
CA ALA A 152 -0.80 10.24 5.50
C ALA A 152 0.63 10.81 5.66
N GLN A 153 1.62 10.25 4.96
CA GLN A 153 2.98 10.79 4.90
C GLN A 153 3.12 11.99 3.94
N LEU A 154 2.15 12.19 3.03
CA LEU A 154 2.12 13.35 2.17
C LEU A 154 1.76 14.56 3.04
N VAL A 155 2.63 15.57 3.06
CA VAL A 155 2.49 16.78 3.90
C VAL A 155 1.23 17.56 3.50
N GLN A 156 0.09 17.16 4.06
CA GLN A 156 -1.17 17.86 4.02
C GLN A 156 -1.65 17.96 5.47
N LYS A 157 -1.40 19.12 6.09
CA LYS A 157 -2.04 19.42 7.36
C LYS A 157 -3.51 19.68 7.07
N ASP A 158 -4.36 18.75 7.49
CA ASP A 158 -5.77 19.06 7.68
C ASP A 158 -5.88 19.90 8.95
N ASP A 159 -6.29 21.16 8.80
CA ASP A 159 -6.48 22.07 9.93
C ASP A 159 -7.73 21.72 10.76
N ARG A 160 -8.54 20.74 10.31
CA ARG A 160 -9.76 20.32 11.01
C ARG A 160 -9.42 19.34 12.12
N ILE A 161 -9.61 19.78 13.36
CA ILE A 161 -9.53 18.90 14.54
C ILE A 161 -10.84 18.13 14.72
N VAL A 162 -10.80 16.81 14.55
CA VAL A 162 -11.93 15.89 14.78
C VAL A 162 -12.09 15.63 16.27
N LYS A 163 -13.27 15.93 16.81
CA LYS A 163 -13.55 15.80 18.25
C LYS A 163 -14.27 14.50 18.60
N GLU A 164 -15.05 13.99 17.65
CA GLU A 164 -15.92 12.84 17.84
C GLU A 164 -16.05 12.09 16.53
N ILE A 165 -16.06 10.76 16.61
CA ILE A 165 -16.41 9.86 15.51
C ILE A 165 -17.51 8.89 15.95
N ILE A 166 -18.31 8.42 14.98
CA ILE A 166 -19.37 7.43 15.21
C ILE A 166 -19.06 6.18 14.39
N LEU A 167 -18.78 5.09 15.09
CA LEU A 167 -18.59 3.77 14.51
C LEU A 167 -19.92 3.02 14.56
N ASP A 168 -20.49 2.66 13.41
CA ASP A 168 -21.64 1.77 13.34
C ASP A 168 -21.17 0.32 13.21
N GLY A 169 -21.47 -0.49 14.22
CA GLY A 169 -21.01 -1.86 14.31
C GLY A 169 -21.49 -2.79 13.20
N ALA A 170 -22.51 -2.39 12.43
CA ALA A 170 -22.94 -3.09 11.23
C ALA A 170 -21.89 -3.11 10.11
N TYR A 171 -20.87 -2.23 10.16
CA TYR A 171 -19.77 -2.16 9.19
C TYR A 171 -18.44 -2.71 9.72
N ILE A 172 -18.42 -3.35 10.90
CA ILE A 172 -17.20 -3.86 11.52
C ILE A 172 -17.33 -5.37 11.67
N GLU A 173 -16.80 -6.10 10.69
CA GLU A 173 -16.80 -7.57 10.68
C GLU A 173 -15.43 -8.16 10.99
N SER A 174 -14.36 -7.37 10.90
CA SER A 174 -13.00 -7.78 11.26
C SER A 174 -12.17 -6.63 11.86
N GLU A 175 -11.00 -6.98 12.39
CA GLU A 175 -10.00 -6.00 12.87
C GLU A 175 -9.63 -4.98 11.78
N LEU A 176 -9.48 -5.43 10.52
CA LEU A 176 -9.15 -4.54 9.41
C LEU A 176 -10.25 -3.51 9.13
N ASP A 177 -11.52 -3.90 9.31
CA ASP A 177 -12.65 -2.98 9.20
C ASP A 177 -12.56 -1.86 10.25
N LEU A 178 -12.21 -2.21 11.49
CA LEU A 178 -12.06 -1.23 12.57
C LEU A 178 -11.00 -0.17 12.21
N TYR A 179 -9.84 -0.60 11.71
CA TYR A 179 -8.78 0.32 11.28
C TYR A 179 -9.20 1.20 10.11
N CYS A 180 -9.83 0.60 9.08
CA CYS A 180 -10.31 1.36 7.92
C CYS A 180 -11.39 2.38 8.32
N TYR A 181 -12.30 1.99 9.21
CA TYR A 181 -13.43 2.83 9.60
C TYR A 181 -12.97 4.00 10.48
N ILE A 182 -12.14 3.76 11.50
CA ILE A 182 -11.58 4.84 12.32
C ILE A 182 -10.75 5.80 11.44
N GLY A 183 -9.93 5.25 10.53
CA GLY A 183 -9.16 6.03 9.57
C GLY A 183 -10.06 6.94 8.71
N GLU A 184 -11.15 6.39 8.19
CA GLU A 184 -12.09 7.13 7.34
C GLU A 184 -12.86 8.24 8.08
N GLU A 185 -13.34 7.96 9.28
CA GLU A 185 -14.12 8.94 10.06
C GLU A 185 -13.26 10.13 10.52
N VAL A 186 -11.95 9.92 10.74
CA VAL A 186 -11.03 10.99 11.15
C VAL A 186 -10.47 11.74 9.93
N CYS A 187 -9.95 11.01 8.95
CA CYS A 187 -9.12 11.57 7.88
C CYS A 187 -9.80 11.57 6.50
N GLY A 188 -11.08 11.19 6.44
CA GLY A 188 -11.86 11.04 5.20
C GLY A 188 -11.52 9.76 4.43
N VAL A 189 -12.09 9.59 3.23
CA VAL A 189 -11.82 8.41 2.38
C VAL A 189 -10.32 8.20 2.21
N LEU A 190 -9.87 6.95 2.39
CA LEU A 190 -8.45 6.56 2.40
C LEU A 190 -7.67 7.24 3.54
N GLY A 191 -8.35 7.48 4.65
CA GLY A 191 -7.82 8.06 5.86
C GLY A 191 -7.09 7.02 6.72
N TYR A 192 -6.07 7.47 7.44
CA TYR A 192 -5.20 6.58 8.22
C TYR A 192 -5.19 6.95 9.70
N MET A 193 -5.53 5.98 10.53
CA MET A 193 -5.43 6.03 12.00
C MET A 193 -4.74 4.77 12.54
N GLY A 194 -3.80 4.18 11.78
CA GLY A 194 -3.11 2.93 12.14
C GLY A 194 -3.56 1.74 11.30
N CYS A 195 -2.63 0.84 10.97
CA CYS A 195 -2.90 -0.43 10.28
C CYS A 195 -2.79 -1.66 11.21
N ASN A 196 -2.48 -1.43 12.48
CA ASN A 196 -2.40 -2.43 13.54
C ASN A 196 -2.61 -1.74 14.89
N SER A 197 -2.72 -2.52 15.97
CA SER A 197 -3.07 -2.01 17.30
C SER A 197 -2.04 -1.04 17.89
N MET A 198 -0.75 -1.27 17.68
CA MET A 198 0.30 -0.33 18.12
C MET A 198 0.21 0.98 17.35
N ALA A 199 0.10 0.92 16.02
CA ALA A 199 -0.01 2.11 15.19
C ALA A 199 -1.30 2.91 15.49
N LEU A 200 -2.41 2.23 15.82
CA LEU A 200 -3.66 2.86 16.24
C LEU A 200 -3.48 3.57 17.58
N ARG A 201 -2.86 2.92 18.56
CA ARG A 201 -2.54 3.55 19.85
C ARG A 201 -1.70 4.81 19.65
N ASP A 202 -0.61 4.72 18.89
CA ASP A 202 0.28 5.86 18.63
C ASP A 202 -0.49 7.02 17.94
N CYS A 203 -1.41 6.71 17.01
CA CYS A 203 -2.30 7.72 16.40
C CYS A 203 -3.26 8.38 17.41
N LEU A 204 -3.71 7.63 18.41
CA LEU A 204 -4.61 8.09 19.47
C LEU A 204 -3.90 8.80 20.63
N THR A 205 -2.56 8.76 20.71
CA THR A 205 -1.81 9.37 21.83
C THR A 205 -0.76 10.41 21.43
N ASP A 206 -0.11 10.29 20.27
CA ASP A 206 1.17 10.98 20.02
C ASP A 206 1.02 12.36 19.35
N GLU A 207 -0.17 12.95 19.34
CA GLU A 207 -0.46 14.25 18.69
C GLU A 207 -0.07 14.32 17.20
N ILE A 208 0.01 13.17 16.52
CA ILE A 208 0.38 13.04 15.10
C ILE A 208 -0.82 13.06 14.14
N ARG A 209 -2.05 13.12 14.66
CA ARG A 209 -3.30 13.08 13.89
C ARG A 209 -4.19 14.26 14.22
N PRO A 210 -5.08 14.68 13.30
CA PRO A 210 -5.89 15.87 13.46
C PRO A 210 -7.12 15.59 14.35
N ILE A 211 -6.90 15.13 15.58
CA ILE A 211 -7.94 14.81 16.55
C ILE A 211 -7.82 15.65 17.81
N GLN A 212 -8.93 15.83 18.51
CA GLN A 212 -8.90 16.26 19.91
C GLN A 212 -8.46 15.06 20.73
N TYR A 213 -7.44 15.22 21.57
CA TYR A 213 -6.99 14.19 22.50
C TYR A 213 -7.65 14.39 23.87
N PRO A 214 -8.25 13.35 24.49
CA PRO A 214 -8.61 12.07 23.88
C PRO A 214 -9.76 12.22 22.87
N LEU A 215 -9.76 11.41 21.81
CA LEU A 215 -10.84 11.40 20.81
C LEU A 215 -12.10 10.78 21.41
N ARG A 216 -13.27 11.38 21.19
CA ARG A 216 -14.54 10.73 21.55
C ARG A 216 -14.95 9.72 20.48
N ILE A 217 -15.20 8.48 20.87
CA ILE A 217 -15.60 7.40 19.96
C ILE A 217 -16.94 6.84 20.44
N VAL A 218 -17.97 6.96 19.60
CA VAL A 218 -19.28 6.35 19.87
C VAL A 218 -19.43 5.11 18.99
N TRP A 219 -19.34 3.92 19.59
CA TRP A 219 -19.54 2.64 18.91
C TRP A 219 -20.99 2.20 19.06
N LYS A 220 -21.82 2.55 18.06
CA LYS A 220 -23.23 2.17 17.97
C LYS A 220 -23.39 0.77 17.41
N ASN A 221 -24.53 0.14 17.69
CA ASN A 221 -24.86 -1.20 17.17
C ASN A 221 -23.75 -2.20 17.51
N PHE A 222 -23.10 -2.04 18.66
CA PHE A 222 -21.89 -2.78 19.03
C PHE A 222 -22.09 -4.30 19.03
N GLU A 223 -23.28 -4.76 19.41
CA GLU A 223 -23.59 -6.18 19.41
C GLU A 223 -23.47 -6.83 18.02
N TYR A 224 -23.60 -6.08 16.91
CA TYR A 224 -23.33 -6.60 15.57
C TYR A 224 -21.84 -6.91 15.37
N SER A 225 -20.95 -5.98 15.74
CA SER A 225 -19.51 -6.22 15.65
C SER A 225 -19.09 -7.35 16.58
N LYS A 226 -19.56 -7.34 17.82
CA LYS A 226 -19.24 -8.35 18.81
C LYS A 226 -19.54 -9.78 18.35
N GLN A 227 -20.59 -9.99 17.55
CA GLN A 227 -20.93 -11.30 16.99
C GLN A 227 -19.96 -11.79 15.90
N LYS A 228 -19.13 -10.90 15.34
CA LYS A 228 -18.17 -11.20 14.26
C LYS A 228 -16.77 -11.52 14.78
N PHE A 229 -16.48 -11.18 16.03
CA PHE A 229 -15.18 -11.38 16.66
C PHE A 229 -15.23 -12.51 17.68
N ASN A 230 -14.07 -13.09 17.96
CA ASN A 230 -13.90 -13.90 19.16
C ASN A 230 -13.92 -12.99 20.40
N GLN A 231 -14.29 -13.56 21.55
CA GLN A 231 -14.47 -12.78 22.77
C GLN A 231 -13.17 -12.07 23.23
N ASP A 232 -12.02 -12.72 23.07
CA ASP A 232 -10.73 -12.13 23.45
C ASP A 232 -10.34 -10.97 22.53
N ASP A 233 -10.55 -11.12 21.22
CA ASP A 233 -10.21 -10.10 20.22
C ASP A 233 -11.07 -8.84 20.40
N ILE A 234 -12.39 -8.99 20.56
CA ILE A 234 -13.27 -7.82 20.78
C ILE A 234 -12.97 -7.14 22.11
N GLN A 235 -12.67 -7.90 23.17
CA GLN A 235 -12.30 -7.33 24.46
C GLN A 235 -10.99 -6.56 24.37
N TYR A 236 -10.00 -7.08 23.63
CA TYR A 236 -8.75 -6.39 23.38
C TYR A 236 -8.96 -5.02 22.72
N PHE A 237 -9.84 -4.92 21.72
CA PHE A 237 -10.15 -3.62 21.09
C PHE A 237 -10.94 -2.67 22.00
N ILE A 238 -11.87 -3.19 22.81
CA ILE A 238 -12.56 -2.38 23.82
C ILE A 238 -11.54 -1.78 24.79
N ASP A 239 -10.61 -2.59 25.29
CA ASP A 239 -9.59 -2.16 26.25
C ASP A 239 -8.65 -1.13 25.61
N LEU A 240 -8.17 -1.40 24.39
CA LEU A 240 -7.31 -0.49 23.64
C LEU A 240 -7.99 0.87 23.43
N LEU A 241 -9.24 0.89 22.96
CA LEU A 241 -9.95 2.14 22.71
C LEU A 241 -10.31 2.85 24.03
N SER A 242 -10.74 2.14 25.06
CA SER A 242 -11.11 2.75 26.36
C SER A 242 -9.90 3.34 27.09
N GLN A 243 -8.70 2.81 26.88
CA GLN A 243 -7.47 3.33 27.49
C GLN A 243 -6.92 4.56 26.77
N ASN A 244 -7.19 4.72 25.48
CA ASN A 244 -6.55 5.73 24.63
C ASN A 244 -7.55 6.75 24.02
N ALA A 245 -8.86 6.57 24.25
CA ALA A 245 -9.94 7.41 23.74
C ALA A 245 -11.11 7.48 24.75
N ASP A 246 -12.01 8.45 24.57
CA ASP A 246 -13.29 8.51 25.31
C ASP A 246 -14.32 7.62 24.60
N LEU A 247 -14.32 6.33 24.93
CA LEU A 247 -15.16 5.32 24.29
C LEU A 247 -16.56 5.23 24.94
N GLN A 248 -17.59 5.33 24.11
CA GLN A 248 -18.98 5.06 24.46
C GLN A 248 -19.53 3.93 23.58
N ILE A 249 -19.91 2.80 24.20
CA ILE A 249 -20.53 1.65 23.52
C ILE A 249 -22.07 1.74 23.64
N CYS A 250 -22.78 1.53 22.54
CA CYS A 250 -24.24 1.62 22.44
C CYS A 250 -24.85 0.51 21.57
#